data_AF-A0A937LJB2-F1
#
_entry.id   AF-A0A937LJB2-F1
#
_cell.length_a   1.000
_cell.length_b   1.000
_cell.length_c   1.000
_cell.angle_alpha   90.00
_cell.angle_beta   90.00
_cell.angle_gamma   90.00
#
_symmetry.space_group_name_H-M   'P 1'
#
loop_
_entity.id
_entity.type
_entity.pdbx_description
1 polymer ?
#
loop_
_entity_poly.entity_id
_entity_poly.type
_entity_poly.pdbx_seq_one_letter_code
_entity_poly.pdbx_strand_id
1 'polypeptide(L)'
;MSNFKNVGIIGFVDKVLIKGTVIRLARFLVSSGIHTYLEENSIDQESISGAEYCSRADMAGTCDLVIVVGGDGSLLHAARDMVDLDVPILGVNRGRLGFLTDISPNEMED
;
A
#
# COMPACT_ATOMS: atom_id res chain seq x y z
N MET A 1 3.36 -21.82 3.38
CA MET A 1 3.87 -20.51 2.91
C MET A 1 2.65 -19.70 2.52
N SER A 2 2.27 -18.71 3.33
CA SER A 2 1.15 -17.82 3.03
C SER A 2 1.56 -16.96 1.83
N ASN A 3 0.97 -17.25 0.67
CA ASN A 3 1.18 -16.46 -0.53
C ASN A 3 0.11 -15.37 -0.51
N PHE A 4 0.48 -14.13 -0.24
CA PHE A 4 -0.44 -12.99 -0.39
C PHE A 4 -0.84 -12.87 -1.85
N LYS A 5 -2.15 -12.91 -2.14
CA LYS A 5 -2.71 -12.85 -3.49
C LYS A 5 -3.47 -11.57 -3.75
N ASN A 6 -4.03 -10.97 -2.70
CA ASN A 6 -4.84 -9.76 -2.77
C ASN A 6 -4.19 -8.69 -1.89
N VAL A 7 -3.45 -7.77 -2.50
CA VAL A 7 -2.67 -6.77 -1.76
C VAL A 7 -3.26 -5.39 -1.96
N GLY A 8 -3.64 -4.76 -0.85
CA GLY A 8 -4.07 -3.36 -0.82
C GLY A 8 -2.88 -2.42 -0.66
N ILE A 9 -2.94 -1.24 -1.28
CA ILE A 9 -1.96 -0.18 -1.08
C ILE A 9 -2.67 1.10 -0.65
N ILE A 10 -2.24 1.64 0.50
CA ILE A 10 -2.67 2.93 1.04
C ILE A 10 -1.51 3.91 0.92
N GLY A 11 -1.77 5.08 0.32
CA GLY A 11 -0.74 6.12 0.13
C GLY A 11 -1.30 7.52 0.34
N PHE A 12 -0.73 8.28 1.27
CA PHE A 12 -1.17 9.64 1.56
C PHE A 12 -0.50 10.62 0.60
N VAL A 13 -1.25 11.02 -0.43
CA VAL A 13 -0.73 11.55 -1.70
C VAL A 13 -0.50 13.06 -1.79
N ASP A 14 -0.45 13.74 -0.65
CA ASP A 14 -0.10 15.17 -0.58
C ASP A 14 1.34 15.46 -1.04
N LYS A 15 2.15 14.43 -1.31
CA LYS A 15 3.54 14.55 -1.78
C LYS A 15 3.76 13.75 -3.07
N VAL A 16 4.26 14.43 -4.11
CA VAL A 16 4.65 13.84 -5.41
C VAL A 16 5.54 12.59 -5.26
N LEU A 17 6.41 12.56 -4.26
CA LEU A 17 7.31 11.42 -4.01
C LEU A 17 6.59 10.16 -3.52
N ILE A 18 5.49 10.30 -2.78
CA ILE A 18 4.67 9.17 -2.31
C ILE A 18 3.93 8.59 -3.52
N LYS A 19 3.33 9.44 -4.36
CA LYS A 19 2.70 9.03 -5.64
C LYS A 19 3.62 8.14 -6.47
N GLY A 20 4.86 8.56 -6.70
CA GLY A 20 5.82 7.78 -7.47
C GLY A 20 6.16 6.42 -6.85
N THR A 21 6.13 6.30 -5.53
CA THR A 21 6.40 5.03 -4.83
C THR A 21 5.21 4.09 -4.90
N VAL A 22 3.99 4.59 -4.68
CA VAL A 22 2.75 3.81 -4.83
C VAL A 22 2.61 3.29 -6.26
N ILE A 23 2.87 4.13 -7.28
CA ILE A 23 2.82 3.69 -8.69
C ILE A 23 3.82 2.56 -8.96
N ARG A 24 5.05 2.68 -8.43
CA ARG A 24 6.08 1.66 -8.66
C ARG A 24 5.73 0.34 -7.98
N LEU A 25 5.30 0.40 -6.71
CA LEU A 25 4.82 -0.76 -5.96
C LEU A 25 3.65 -1.45 -6.66
N ALA A 26 2.63 -0.69 -7.07
CA ALA A 26 1.46 -1.25 -7.73
C ALA A 26 1.82 -1.97 -9.03
N ARG A 27 2.69 -1.37 -9.86
CA ARG A 27 3.16 -2.01 -11.09
C ARG A 27 3.94 -3.29 -10.81
N PHE A 28 4.80 -3.28 -9.80
CA PHE A 28 5.56 -4.46 -9.39
C PHE A 28 4.63 -5.62 -8.99
N LEU A 29 3.67 -5.35 -8.10
CA LEU A 29 2.70 -6.36 -7.65
C LEU A 29 1.85 -6.91 -8.81
N VAL A 30 1.31 -6.02 -9.66
CA VAL A 30 0.54 -6.41 -10.85
C VAL A 30 1.39 -7.26 -11.79
N SER A 31 2.63 -6.86 -12.08
CA SER A 31 3.54 -7.63 -12.95
C SER A 31 3.95 -8.98 -12.36
N SER A 32 3.86 -9.12 -11.04
CA SER A 32 4.10 -10.36 -10.30
C SER A 32 2.87 -11.27 -10.23
N GLY A 33 1.74 -10.87 -10.84
CA GLY A 33 0.49 -11.62 -10.84
C GLY A 33 -0.31 -11.51 -9.54
N ILE A 34 -0.05 -10.49 -8.71
CA ILE A 34 -0.77 -10.22 -7.47
C ILE A 34 -1.94 -9.28 -7.78
N HIS A 35 -3.13 -9.63 -7.31
CA HIS A 35 -4.31 -8.77 -7.42
C HIS A 35 -4.10 -7.57 -6.51
N THR A 36 -4.08 -6.38 -7.11
CA THR A 36 -3.64 -5.16 -6.42
C THR A 36 -4.80 -4.18 -6.31
N TYR A 37 -5.08 -3.74 -5.08
CA TYR A 37 -6.11 -2.76 -4.77
C TYR A 37 -5.47 -1.44 -4.34
N LEU A 38 -5.95 -0.32 -4.86
CA LEU A 38 -5.51 1.02 -4.50
C LEU A 38 -6.63 1.76 -3.78
N GLU A 39 -6.27 2.51 -2.74
CA GLU A 39 -7.27 3.31 -2.03
C GLU A 39 -7.85 4.38 -2.98
N GLU A 40 -9.17 4.50 -2.99
CA GLU A 40 -9.89 5.57 -3.70
C GLU A 40 -9.30 6.96 -3.38
N ASN A 41 -9.14 7.79 -4.40
CA ASN A 41 -8.55 9.14 -4.31
C ASN A 41 -7.04 9.19 -4.03
N SER A 42 -6.35 8.04 -4.00
CA SER A 42 -4.88 8.02 -3.87
C SER A 42 -4.18 8.44 -5.16
N ILE A 43 -4.60 7.93 -6.32
CA ILE A 43 -3.95 8.18 -7.60
C ILE A 43 -5.04 8.34 -8.66
N ASP A 44 -4.76 9.15 -9.69
CA ASP A 44 -5.62 9.26 -10.86
C ASP A 44 -5.82 7.87 -11.49
N GLN A 45 -7.08 7.42 -11.57
CA GLN A 45 -7.45 6.01 -11.85
C GLN A 45 -6.83 5.43 -13.13
N GLU A 46 -6.52 6.28 -14.10
CA GLU A 46 -5.93 5.92 -15.39
C GLU A 46 -4.44 5.54 -15.32
N SER A 47 -3.76 5.75 -14.18
CA SER A 47 -2.30 5.68 -14.10
C SER A 47 -1.72 4.26 -14.03
N ILE A 48 -2.53 3.25 -13.69
CA ILE A 48 -2.06 1.89 -13.39
C ILE A 48 -3.03 0.86 -13.97
N SER A 49 -2.69 0.31 -15.14
CA SER A 49 -3.43 -0.82 -15.72
C SER A 49 -3.25 -2.08 -14.87
N GLY A 50 -4.34 -2.81 -14.61
CA GLY A 50 -4.33 -4.06 -13.84
C GLY A 50 -4.47 -3.91 -12.33
N ALA A 51 -4.59 -2.68 -11.80
CA ALA A 51 -4.97 -2.43 -10.42
C ALA A 51 -6.45 -2.06 -10.31
N GLU A 52 -7.09 -2.49 -9.23
CA GLU A 52 -8.46 -2.13 -8.87
C GLU A 52 -8.45 -1.00 -7.83
N TYR A 53 -9.56 -0.27 -7.69
CA TYR A 53 -9.72 0.78 -6.70
C TYR A 53 -10.88 0.45 -5.78
N CYS A 54 -10.68 0.60 -4.48
CA CYS A 54 -11.74 0.39 -3.50
C CYS A 54 -11.53 1.22 -2.24
N SER A 55 -12.56 1.28 -1.40
CA SER A 55 -12.48 1.95 -0.10
C SER A 55 -11.59 1.16 0.88
N ARG A 56 -11.07 1.82 1.92
CA ARG A 56 -10.32 1.14 3.00
C ARG A 56 -11.14 0.04 3.68
N ALA A 57 -12.45 0.23 3.80
CA ALA A 57 -13.35 -0.75 4.39
C ALA A 57 -13.44 -2.02 3.51
N ASP A 58 -13.48 -1.86 2.19
CA ASP A 58 -13.53 -2.99 1.26
C ASP A 58 -12.19 -3.73 1.18
N MET A 59 -11.07 -3.00 1.27
CA MET A 59 -9.73 -3.61 1.33
C MET A 59 -9.61 -4.60 2.48
N ALA A 60 -10.13 -4.25 3.64
CA ALA A 60 -10.09 -5.10 4.81
C ALA A 60 -10.81 -6.45 4.66
N GLY A 61 -11.91 -6.49 3.90
CA GLY A 61 -12.63 -7.74 3.62
C GLY A 61 -12.07 -8.54 2.44
N THR A 62 -11.19 -7.94 1.64
CA THR A 62 -10.76 -8.49 0.35
C THR A 62 -9.27 -8.83 0.29
N CYS A 63 -8.45 -8.00 0.94
CA CYS A 63 -7.00 -8.12 0.92
C CYS A 63 -6.51 -9.08 2.00
N ASP A 64 -5.46 -9.83 1.68
CA ASP A 64 -4.73 -10.64 2.65
C ASP A 64 -3.49 -9.93 3.20
N LEU A 65 -3.13 -8.77 2.62
CA LEU A 65 -2.11 -7.84 3.11
C LEU A 65 -2.45 -6.41 2.69
N VAL A 66 -2.21 -5.43 3.56
CA VAL A 66 -2.22 -4.02 3.18
C VAL A 66 -0.86 -3.38 3.38
N ILE A 67 -0.36 -2.72 2.34
CA ILE A 67 0.91 -1.99 2.33
C ILE A 67 0.61 -0.50 2.46
N VAL A 68 1.17 0.13 3.50
CA VAL A 68 1.06 1.57 3.72
C VAL A 68 2.34 2.24 3.27
N VAL A 69 2.24 3.11 2.27
CA VAL A 69 3.37 3.89 1.75
C VAL A 69 3.35 5.28 2.38
N GLY A 70 4.31 5.56 3.26
CA GLY A 70 4.37 6.81 4.02
C GLY A 70 5.31 6.73 5.21
N GLY A 71 5.17 7.64 6.18
CA GLY A 71 5.92 7.56 7.44
C GLY A 71 5.14 6.87 8.55
N ASP A 72 5.70 6.84 9.77
CA ASP A 72 5.04 6.26 10.95
C ASP A 72 3.65 6.85 11.22
N GLY A 73 3.46 8.15 10.98
CA GLY A 73 2.16 8.80 11.11
C GLY A 73 1.11 8.27 10.13
N SER A 74 1.53 7.92 8.90
CA SER A 74 0.66 7.30 7.90
C SER A 74 0.30 5.87 8.28
N LEU A 75 1.29 5.10 8.74
CA LEU A 75 1.08 3.74 9.22
C LEU A 75 0.15 3.68 10.44
N LEU A 76 0.38 4.53 11.44
CA LEU A 76 -0.48 4.63 12.63
C LEU A 76 -1.89 5.14 12.31
N HIS A 77 -2.05 5.95 11.27
CA HIS A 77 -3.37 6.37 10.81
C HIS A 77 -4.11 5.21 10.15
N ALA A 78 -3.48 4.53 9.18
CA ALA A 78 -4.05 3.35 8.53
C ALA A 78 -4.35 2.22 9.55
N ALA A 79 -3.43 1.96 10.48
CA ALA A 79 -3.63 0.94 11.52
C ALA A 79 -4.81 1.25 12.44
N ARG A 80 -5.10 2.53 12.72
CA ARG A 80 -6.30 2.91 13.47
C ARG A 80 -7.58 2.66 12.70
N ASP A 81 -7.58 2.95 11.40
CA ASP A 81 -8.75 2.74 10.55
C ASP A 81 -9.03 1.25 10.29
N MET A 82 -7.99 0.42 10.39
CA MET A 82 -8.04 -1.02 10.07
C MET A 82 -7.95 -1.92 11.30
N VAL A 83 -7.98 -1.37 12.52
CA VAL A 83 -7.76 -2.11 13.77
C VAL A 83 -8.75 -3.26 13.97
N ASP A 84 -9.98 -3.10 13.50
CA ASP A 84 -11.06 -4.08 13.66
C ASP A 84 -11.10 -5.13 12.54
N LEU A 85 -10.14 -5.10 11.60
CA LEU A 85 -10.27 -5.75 10.30
C LEU A 85 -9.31 -6.94 10.08
N ASP A 86 -8.52 -7.30 11.09
CA ASP A 86 -7.64 -8.50 11.16
C ASP A 86 -6.73 -8.75 9.93
N VAL A 87 -6.48 -7.72 9.12
CA VAL A 87 -5.58 -7.79 7.96
C VAL A 87 -4.18 -7.33 8.36
N PRO A 88 -3.11 -8.08 8.02
CA PRO A 88 -1.76 -7.64 8.33
C PRO A 88 -1.42 -6.36 7.56
N ILE A 89 -0.69 -5.45 8.23
CA ILE A 89 -0.28 -4.16 7.68
C ILE A 89 1.25 -4.11 7.59
N LEU A 90 1.77 -3.77 6.42
CA LEU A 90 3.19 -3.57 6.16
C LEU A 90 3.49 -2.10 5.85
N GLY A 91 4.41 -1.49 6.59
CA GLY A 91 4.83 -0.11 6.38
C GLY A 91 6.04 0.02 5.47
N VAL A 92 5.91 0.77 4.38
CA VAL A 92 7.02 1.17 3.50
C VAL A 92 7.34 2.65 3.73
N ASN A 93 8.56 2.95 4.16
CA ASN A 93 9.00 4.32 4.37
C ASN A 93 9.57 4.92 3.08
N ARG A 94 9.33 6.21 2.86
CA ARG A 94 10.09 7.01 1.89
C ARG A 94 10.66 8.26 2.57
N GLY A 95 11.86 8.16 3.13
CA GLY A 95 12.51 9.28 3.82
C GLY A 95 13.61 8.86 4.79
N ARG A 96 13.56 9.41 6.01
CA ARG A 96 14.43 9.01 7.13
C ARG A 96 13.88 7.70 7.71
N LEU A 97 14.76 6.82 8.18
CA LEU A 97 14.40 5.60 8.91
C LEU A 97 13.34 5.95 9.98
N GLY A 98 12.15 5.35 9.85
CA GLY A 98 11.07 5.47 10.84
C GLY A 98 11.23 4.39 11.91
N PHE A 99 10.47 4.48 12.99
CA PHE A 99 10.47 3.42 14.00
C PHE A 99 9.60 2.22 13.59
N LEU A 100 8.59 2.44 12.74
CA LEU A 100 7.56 1.44 12.41
C LEU A 100 7.51 1.08 10.92
N THR A 101 8.24 1.83 10.09
CA THR A 101 8.25 1.69 8.63
C THR A 101 9.67 1.37 8.19
N ASP A 102 9.91 0.11 7.85
CA ASP A 102 11.27 -0.48 7.82
C ASP A 102 11.78 -0.81 6.41
N ILE A 103 10.93 -0.72 5.39
CA ILE A 103 11.31 -0.99 3.99
C ILE A 103 11.57 0.32 3.26
N SER A 104 12.81 0.50 2.80
CA SER A 104 13.19 1.55 1.87
C SER A 104 12.58 1.28 0.49
N PRO A 105 12.19 2.30 -0.30
CA PRO A 105 11.66 2.06 -1.63
C PRO A 105 12.67 1.31 -2.50
N ASN A 106 13.97 1.52 -2.31
CA ASN A 106 14.99 0.90 -3.14
C ASN A 106 15.12 -0.62 -2.89
N GLU A 107 14.65 -1.11 -1.76
CA GLU A 107 14.71 -2.54 -1.35
C GLU A 107 13.35 -3.23 -1.51
N MET A 108 12.34 -2.50 -2.03
CA MET A 108 10.97 -2.99 -2.16
C MET A 108 10.82 -4.12 -3.19
N GLU A 109 11.73 -4.19 -4.17
CA GLU A 109 11.66 -5.07 -5.34
C GLU A 109 12.62 -6.28 -5.24
N ASP A 110 13.43 -6.34 -4.17
CA ASP A 110 14.40 -7.41 -3.90
C ASP A 110 13.75 -8.57 -3.12
#